data_AF-A0AAN8IK64-F1
#
_entry.id   AF-A0AAN8IK64-F1
#
_cell.length_a   1.000
_cell.length_b   1.000
_cell.length_c   1.000
_cell.angle_alpha   90.00
_cell.angle_beta   90.00
_cell.angle_gamma   90.00
#
_symmetry.space_group_name_H-M   'P 1'
#
loop_
_entity.id
_entity.type
_entity.pdbx_description
1 polymer ?
#
loop_
_entity_poly.entity_id
_entity_poly.type
_entity_poly.pdbx_seq_one_letter_code
_entity_poly.pdbx_strand_id
1 'polypeptide(L)'
;LTSQWVYIGGLGVKHPSKLGQQWSALLSTRARNVLVSFDSDSPGCEQKSSILLRAFLEIPDTTFIWRNASGAAQNQSNVVFLQHFTECDLLADPRVTAVITDGR
;
A
#
# COMPACT_ATOMS: atom_id res chain seq x y z
N LEU A 1 -10.07 30.33 -32.71
CA LEU A 1 -9.23 29.81 -31.63
C LEU A 1 -9.55 28.33 -31.47
N THR A 2 -8.64 27.47 -31.93
CA THR A 2 -8.81 26.01 -31.89
C THR A 2 -8.06 25.48 -30.67
N SER A 3 -8.74 24.77 -29.78
CA SER A 3 -8.11 24.12 -28.63
C SER A 3 -7.20 22.98 -29.09
N GLN A 4 -5.97 22.94 -28.58
CA GLN A 4 -5.02 21.84 -28.79
C GLN A 4 -4.83 21.05 -27.49
N TRP A 5 -4.81 19.72 -27.59
CA TRP A 5 -4.51 18.84 -26.45
C TRP A 5 -3.00 18.63 -26.35
N VAL A 6 -2.44 18.86 -25.15
CA VAL A 6 -1.03 18.60 -24.85
C VAL A 6 -0.97 17.55 -23.76
N TYR A 7 -0.24 16.46 -24.02
CA TYR A 7 -0.01 15.42 -23.02
C TYR A 7 1.01 15.89 -21.99
N ILE A 8 0.58 15.94 -20.74
CA ILE A 8 1.39 16.31 -19.57
C ILE A 8 1.29 15.23 -18.48
N GLY A 9 1.10 13.96 -18.86
CA GLY A 9 1.04 12.86 -17.90
C GLY A 9 2.38 12.65 -17.18
N GLY A 10 2.33 12.07 -15.97
CA GLY A 10 3.53 11.78 -15.18
C GLY A 10 4.12 12.97 -14.42
N LEU A 11 3.40 14.09 -14.32
CA LEU A 11 3.80 15.21 -13.48
C LEU A 11 3.93 14.76 -12.02
N GLY A 12 5.10 15.03 -11.43
CA GLY A 12 5.39 14.69 -10.03
C GLY A 12 5.86 13.25 -9.79
N VAL A 13 6.00 12.43 -10.84
CA VAL A 13 6.61 11.09 -10.72
C VAL A 13 8.05 11.24 -10.24
N LYS A 14 8.36 10.63 -9.10
CA LYS A 14 9.72 10.57 -8.56
C LYS A 14 10.41 9.33 -9.11
N HIS A 15 11.73 9.42 -9.28
CA HIS A 15 12.52 8.22 -9.58
C HIS A 15 12.61 7.38 -8.31
N PRO A 16 12.28 6.08 -8.37
CA PRO A 16 12.38 5.22 -7.20
C PRO A 16 13.83 5.08 -6.77
N SER A 17 14.04 5.10 -5.45
CA SER A 17 15.32 4.87 -4.82
C SER A 17 15.46 3.42 -4.37
N LYS A 18 16.70 2.99 -4.08
CA LYS A 18 16.94 1.64 -3.56
C LYS A 18 16.30 1.48 -2.19
N LEU A 19 15.44 0.48 -2.03
CA LEU A 19 14.84 0.15 -0.74
C LEU A 19 15.90 -0.25 0.29
N GLY A 20 15.70 0.20 1.52
CA GLY A 20 16.54 -0.16 2.67
C GLY A 20 16.46 -1.65 3.02
N GLN A 21 17.44 -2.13 3.79
CA GLN A 21 17.54 -3.53 4.20
C GLN A 21 16.29 -4.03 4.97
N GLN A 22 15.69 -3.17 5.79
CA GLN A 22 14.47 -3.48 6.53
C GLN A 22 13.31 -3.85 5.59
N TRP A 23 13.12 -3.09 4.52
CA TRP A 23 12.11 -3.38 3.50
C TRP A 23 12.43 -4.66 2.74
N SER A 24 13.70 -4.88 2.41
CA SER A 24 14.09 -6.12 1.75
C SER A 24 13.82 -7.34 2.61
N ALA A 25 14.08 -7.27 3.92
CA ALA A 25 13.76 -8.32 4.87
C ALA A 25 12.24 -8.54 4.97
N LEU A 26 11.47 -7.45 5.09
CA LEU A 26 10.01 -7.51 5.15
C LEU A 26 9.41 -8.20 3.92
N LEU A 27 9.76 -7.71 2.72
CA LEU A 27 9.24 -8.20 1.45
C LEU A 27 9.66 -9.63 1.13
N SER A 28 10.68 -10.15 1.80
CA SER A 28 11.15 -11.53 1.65
C SER A 28 10.55 -12.49 2.67
N THR A 29 9.73 -12.00 3.61
CA THR A 29 9.11 -12.82 4.66
C THR A 29 8.07 -13.79 4.09
N ARG A 30 7.40 -13.40 3.00
CA ARG A 30 6.29 -14.14 2.40
C ARG A 30 6.37 -14.12 0.87
N ALA A 31 5.61 -15.00 0.24
CA ALA A 31 5.58 -15.14 -1.21
C ALA A 31 4.96 -13.93 -1.92
N ARG A 32 4.00 -13.26 -1.25
CA ARG A 32 3.22 -12.17 -1.82
C ARG A 32 3.25 -10.95 -0.90
N ASN A 33 3.33 -9.77 -1.50
CA ASN A 33 3.26 -8.50 -0.78
C ASN A 33 2.21 -7.61 -1.43
N VAL A 34 1.29 -7.07 -0.63
CA VAL A 34 0.19 -6.22 -1.09
C VAL A 34 0.27 -4.89 -0.36
N LEU A 35 0.33 -3.80 -1.12
CA LEU A 35 0.21 -2.45 -0.57
C LEU A 35 -1.27 -2.10 -0.41
N VAL A 36 -1.62 -1.53 0.74
CA VAL A 36 -2.97 -1.08 1.05
C VAL A 36 -2.91 0.41 1.38
N SER A 37 -3.45 1.22 0.48
CA SER A 37 -3.36 2.69 0.52
C SER A 37 -4.70 3.31 0.11
N PHE A 38 -5.65 3.33 1.05
CA PHE A 38 -6.89 4.09 0.93
C PHE A 38 -7.15 4.85 2.24
N ASP A 39 -7.85 5.98 2.16
CA ASP A 39 -8.14 6.83 3.31
C ASP A 39 -9.08 6.12 4.30
N SER A 40 -8.51 5.67 5.43
CA SER A 40 -9.26 5.07 6.53
C SER A 40 -10.21 6.05 7.22
N ASP A 41 -10.04 7.35 7.01
CA ASP A 41 -10.81 8.41 7.67
C ASP A 41 -12.12 8.75 6.93
N SER A 42 -12.44 8.04 5.85
CA SER A 42 -13.71 8.18 5.16
C SER A 42 -14.87 7.61 6.00
N PRO A 43 -16.04 8.29 6.05
CA PRO A 43 -17.18 7.81 6.83
C PRO A 43 -17.63 6.41 6.35
N GLY A 44 -17.78 5.48 7.30
CA GLY A 44 -18.09 4.07 7.03
C GLY A 44 -16.87 3.17 6.77
N CYS A 45 -15.65 3.69 6.90
CA CYS A 45 -14.44 2.91 6.66
C CYS A 45 -14.06 1.98 7.82
N GLU A 46 -14.41 2.28 9.07
CA GLU A 46 -14.15 1.40 10.22
C GLU A 46 -14.69 -0.02 10.03
N GLN A 47 -15.93 -0.14 9.53
CA GLN A 47 -16.54 -1.44 9.26
C GLN A 47 -15.83 -2.16 8.11
N LYS A 48 -15.43 -1.44 7.06
CA LYS A 48 -14.65 -1.97 5.93
C LYS A 48 -13.27 -2.46 6.39
N SER A 49 -12.62 -1.73 7.28
CA SER A 49 -11.33 -2.10 7.84
C SER A 49 -11.39 -3.43 8.58
N SER A 50 -12.41 -3.63 9.42
CA SER A 50 -12.59 -4.91 10.13
C SER A 50 -12.83 -6.11 9.20
N ILE A 51 -13.57 -5.90 8.10
CA ILE A 51 -13.85 -6.94 7.11
C ILE A 51 -12.57 -7.30 6.35
N LEU A 52 -11.79 -6.31 5.94
CA LEU A 52 -10.51 -6.52 5.27
C LEU A 52 -9.52 -7.26 6.16
N LEU A 53 -9.38 -6.87 7.43
CA LEU A 53 -8.51 -7.56 8.37
C LEU A 53 -8.91 -9.02 8.57
N ARG A 54 -10.20 -9.34 8.60
CA ARG A 54 -10.67 -10.74 8.61
C ARG A 54 -10.31 -11.46 7.32
N ALA A 55 -10.54 -10.85 6.16
CA ALA A 55 -10.19 -11.43 4.87
C ALA A 55 -8.68 -11.68 4.72
N PHE A 56 -7.85 -10.81 5.27
CA PHE A 56 -6.40 -10.96 5.23
C PHE A 56 -5.91 -12.18 6.02
N LEU A 57 -6.56 -12.54 7.13
CA LEU A 57 -6.21 -13.77 7.88
C LEU A 57 -6.36 -15.04 7.06
N GLU A 58 -7.30 -15.07 6.12
CA GLU A 58 -7.52 -16.21 5.22
C GLU A 58 -6.43 -16.34 4.14
N ILE A 59 -5.48 -15.38 4.07
CA ILE A 59 -4.38 -15.35 3.10
C ILE A 59 -3.03 -15.20 3.84
N PRO A 60 -2.61 -16.22 4.62
CA PRO A 60 -1.48 -16.11 5.54
C PRO A 60 -0.10 -16.03 4.86
N ASP A 61 -0.01 -16.41 3.58
CA ASP A 61 1.18 -16.36 2.73
C ASP A 61 1.36 -15.00 2.03
N THR A 62 0.52 -14.01 2.36
CA THR A 62 0.61 -12.63 1.85
C THR A 62 0.89 -11.66 2.99
N THR A 63 1.87 -10.78 2.80
CA THR A 63 2.11 -9.63 3.69
C THR A 63 1.32 -8.44 3.19
N PHE A 64 0.40 -7.91 4.00
CA PHE A 64 -0.35 -6.69 3.71
C PHE A 64 0.34 -5.51 4.39
N ILE A 65 0.84 -4.56 3.59
CA ILE A 65 1.50 -3.34 4.06
C ILE A 65 0.48 -2.21 3.99
N TRP A 66 -0.08 -1.83 5.15
CA TRP A 66 -1.22 -0.93 5.22
C TRP A 66 -0.80 0.44 5.77
N ARG A 67 -1.01 1.50 4.96
CA ARG A 67 -0.97 2.87 5.45
C ARG A 67 -2.18 3.14 6.36
N ASN A 68 -1.97 3.23 7.67
CA ASN A 68 -3.04 3.58 8.61
C ASN A 68 -2.59 4.76 9.48
N ALA A 69 -3.33 5.87 9.37
CA ALA A 69 -3.07 7.10 10.10
C ALA A 69 -3.47 7.02 11.59
N SER A 70 -4.45 6.17 11.94
CA SER A 70 -4.99 6.10 13.31
C SER A 70 -4.04 5.45 14.31
N GLY A 71 -2.98 4.77 13.84
CA GLY A 71 -1.98 4.13 14.70
C GLY A 71 -2.52 2.96 15.55
N ALA A 72 -3.78 2.56 15.35
CA ALA A 72 -4.37 1.41 16.00
C ALA A 72 -3.71 0.13 15.48
N ALA A 73 -2.66 -0.33 16.17
CA ALA A 73 -2.00 -1.58 15.88
C ALA A 73 -2.96 -2.73 16.19
N GLN A 74 -3.62 -3.27 15.16
CA GLN A 74 -4.28 -4.56 15.28
C GLN A 74 -3.24 -5.67 15.11
N ASN A 75 -3.20 -6.61 16.04
CA ASN A 75 -2.16 -7.61 16.08
C ASN A 75 -2.50 -8.75 15.10
N GLN A 76 -2.08 -8.61 13.84
CA GLN A 76 -2.19 -9.65 12.81
C GLN A 76 -0.80 -9.93 12.23
N SER A 77 -0.39 -11.19 12.25
CA SER A 77 0.97 -11.59 11.86
C SER A 77 1.31 -11.27 10.41
N ASN A 78 0.29 -11.13 9.55
CA ASN A 78 0.42 -10.88 8.13
C ASN A 78 0.02 -9.46 7.69
N VAL A 79 -0.18 -8.55 8.64
CA VAL A 79 -0.45 -7.14 8.37
C VAL A 79 0.61 -6.27 9.05
N VAL A 80 1.15 -5.31 8.30
CA VAL A 80 2.15 -4.35 8.75
C VAL A 80 1.55 -2.96 8.63
N PHE A 81 1.22 -2.36 9.76
CA PHE A 81 0.68 -1.00 9.82
C PHE A 81 1.80 0.03 9.84
N LEU A 82 1.69 1.04 8.98
CA LEU A 82 2.65 2.13 8.89
C LEU A 82 1.92 3.46 8.77
N GLN A 83 2.41 4.49 9.47
CA GLN A 83 1.90 5.85 9.31
C GLN A 83 2.39 6.46 7.99
N HIS A 84 3.67 6.26 7.68
CA HIS A 84 4.31 6.80 6.49
C HIS A 84 5.27 5.78 5.89
N PHE A 85 5.30 5.69 4.56
CA PHE A 85 6.31 4.95 3.80
C PHE A 85 6.49 5.58 2.43
N THR A 86 7.65 5.36 1.81
CA THR A 86 7.93 5.82 0.45
C THR A 86 7.17 4.95 -0.55
N GLU A 87 5.94 5.36 -0.87
CA GLU A 87 5.06 4.61 -1.78
C GLU A 87 5.71 4.36 -3.13
N CYS A 88 6.39 5.37 -3.68
CA CYS A 88 7.08 5.26 -4.96
C CYS A 88 8.16 4.16 -4.98
N ASP A 89 8.90 3.98 -3.88
CA ASP A 89 9.98 2.99 -3.82
C ASP A 89 9.42 1.57 -3.66
N LEU A 90 8.35 1.40 -2.87
CA LEU A 90 7.70 0.10 -2.71
C LEU A 90 6.92 -0.30 -3.96
N LEU A 91 6.19 0.63 -4.58
CA LEU A 91 5.48 0.39 -5.84
C LEU A 91 6.42 -0.03 -6.97
N ALA A 92 7.68 0.42 -6.94
CA ALA A 92 8.69 0.07 -7.92
C ALA A 92 9.39 -1.27 -7.63
N ASP A 93 9.22 -1.87 -6.45
CA ASP A 93 9.87 -3.14 -6.10
C ASP A 93 9.10 -4.33 -6.71
N PRO A 94 9.75 -5.22 -7.46
CA PRO A 94 9.09 -6.33 -8.14
C PRO A 94 8.47 -7.38 -7.21
N ARG A 95 8.78 -7.35 -5.91
CA ARG A 95 8.17 -8.24 -4.91
C ARG A 95 6.81 -7.74 -4.42
N VAL A 96 6.44 -6.49 -4.74
CA VAL A 96 5.08 -6.00 -4.53
C VAL A 96 4.19 -6.55 -5.64
N THR A 97 3.26 -7.42 -5.25
CA THR A 97 2.42 -8.20 -6.16
C THR A 97 1.12 -7.51 -6.54
N ALA A 98 0.58 -6.67 -5.66
CA ALA A 98 -0.65 -5.93 -5.90
C ALA A 98 -0.75 -4.69 -5.02
N VAL A 99 -1.66 -3.80 -5.40
CA VAL A 99 -2.01 -2.59 -4.65
C VAL A 99 -3.52 -2.51 -4.53
N ILE A 100 -4.00 -2.23 -3.31
CA ILE A 100 -5.39 -1.91 -3.02
C ILE A 100 -5.46 -0.41 -2.75
N THR A 101 -6.08 0.32 -3.68
CA THR A 101 -6.31 1.77 -3.60
C THR A 101 -7.80 2.08 -3.73
N ASP A 102 -8.17 3.32 -3.47
CA ASP A 102 -9.51 3.83 -3.75
C ASP A 102 -9.68 4.36 -5.19
N GLY A 103 -8.68 4.13 -6.05
CA GLY A 103 -8.72 4.47 -7.47
C GLY A 103 -8.42 5.94 -7.80
N ARG A 104 -7.91 6.72 -6.84
CA ARG A 104 -7.40 8.08 -7.08
C ARG A 104 -5.98 8.08 -7.64
#